data_AF-A0AAV7NU94-F1
#
_entry.id   AF-A0AAV7NU94-F1
#
_cell.length_a   1.000
_cell.length_b   1.000
_cell.length_c   1.000
_cell.angle_alpha   90.00
_cell.angle_beta   90.00
_cell.angle_gamma   90.00
#
_symmetry.space_group_name_H-M   'P 1'
#
loop_
_entity.id
_entity.type
_entity.pdbx_description
1 polymer ?
#
loop_
_entity_poly.entity_id
_entity_poly.type
_entity_poly.pdbx_seq_one_letter_code
_entity_poly.pdbx_strand_id
1 'polypeptide(L)'
;MIALYADDVVTLDDPVRSLPVFLEEVEAFGVVSGFRVNLSKSRALDLALPGETQNELTQRYPFQWEESSVPYLGLRVARTVT
;
A
#
# COMPACT_ATOMS: atom_id res chain seq x y z
N MET A 1 4.36 6.05 -9.08
CA MET A 1 5.48 5.17 -9.46
C MET A 1 5.22 3.77 -8.92
N ILE A 2 5.53 2.72 -9.68
CA ILE A 2 5.40 1.32 -9.25
C ILE A 2 6.79 0.68 -9.27
N ALA A 3 7.17 0.01 -8.19
CA ALA A 3 8.38 -0.81 -8.09
C ALA A 3 7.99 -2.26 -7.78
N LEU A 4 8.65 -3.21 -8.45
CA LEU A 4 8.33 -4.64 -8.39
C LEU A 4 9.61 -5.43 -8.19
N TYR A 5 9.62 -6.32 -7.20
CA TYR A 5 10.68 -7.30 -7.02
C TYR A 5 10.10 -8.62 -6.52
N ALA A 6 10.16 -9.66 -7.37
CA ALA A 6 9.48 -10.93 -7.12
C ALA A 6 7.98 -10.71 -6.81
N ASP A 7 7.52 -11.11 -5.63
CA ASP A 7 6.16 -10.95 -5.14
C ASP A 7 5.91 -9.60 -4.41
N ASP A 8 6.97 -8.83 -4.12
CA ASP A 8 6.85 -7.53 -3.48
C ASP A 8 6.51 -6.43 -4.51
N VAL A 9 5.37 -5.77 -4.29
CA VAL A 9 4.89 -4.63 -5.09
C VAL A 9 4.80 -3.39 -4.21
N VAL A 10 5.47 -2.32 -4.62
CA VAL A 10 5.42 -1.01 -3.94
C VAL A 10 4.83 0.03 -4.88
N THR A 11 3.85 0.78 -4.38
CA THR A 11 3.19 1.86 -5.11
C THR A 11 3.42 3.19 -4.39
N LEU A 12 3.74 4.22 -5.16
CA LEU A 12 3.90 5.61 -4.70
C LEU A 12 2.98 6.47 -5.56
N ASP A 13 1.74 6.63 -5.11
CA ASP A 13 0.71 7.41 -5.79
C ASP A 13 -0.33 7.89 -4.78
N ASP A 14 -1.27 8.74 -5.21
CA ASP A 14 -2.36 9.25 -4.37
C ASP A 14 -3.28 8.09 -3.89
N PRO A 15 -3.18 7.67 -2.62
CA PRO A 15 -3.85 6.47 -2.13
C PRO A 15 -5.37 6.64 -2.07
N VAL A 16 -5.89 7.88 -2.06
CA VAL A 16 -7.34 8.11 -1.99
C VAL A 16 -7.98 7.73 -3.32
N ARG A 17 -7.31 8.04 -4.43
CA ARG A 17 -7.83 7.82 -5.78
C ARG A 17 -7.36 6.52 -6.40
N SER A 18 -6.09 6.16 -6.24
CA SER A 18 -5.49 5.05 -6.99
C SER A 18 -5.53 3.71 -6.27
N LEU A 19 -5.48 3.69 -4.93
CA LEU A 19 -5.49 2.43 -4.16
C LEU A 19 -6.75 1.58 -4.41
N PRO A 20 -7.98 2.14 -4.44
CA PRO A 20 -9.17 1.33 -4.71
C PRO A 20 -9.13 0.67 -6.09
N VAL A 21 -8.78 1.45 -7.12
CA VAL A 21 -8.67 0.97 -8.50
C VAL A 21 -7.55 -0.06 -8.64
N PHE A 22 -6.41 0.19 -8.01
CA PHE A 22 -5.28 -0.74 -8.02
C PHE A 22 -5.65 -2.09 -7.41
N LEU A 23 -6.33 -2.11 -6.26
CA LEU A 23 -6.75 -3.36 -5.63
C LEU A 23 -7.76 -4.14 -6.48
N GLU A 24 -8.69 -3.43 -7.13
CA GLU A 24 -9.66 -4.03 -8.05
C GLU A 24 -8.95 -4.69 -9.25
N GLU A 25 -8.01 -4.00 -9.89
CA GLU A 25 -7.24 -4.53 -11.01
C GLU A 25 -6.37 -5.72 -10.61
N VAL A 26 -5.74 -5.66 -9.43
CA VAL A 26 -4.93 -6.78 -8.92
C VAL A 26 -5.79 -7.98 -8.55
N GLU A 27 -7.00 -7.76 -8.03
CA GLU A 27 -7.96 -8.84 -7.77
C GLU A 27 -8.45 -9.47 -9.07
N ALA A 28 -8.80 -8.67 -10.08
CA ALA A 28 -9.20 -9.15 -11.40
C ALA A 28 -8.07 -9.96 -12.07
N PHE A 29 -6.83 -9.48 -11.99
CA PHE A 29 -5.66 -10.24 -12.46
C PHE A 29 -5.47 -11.54 -11.66
N GLY A 30 -5.69 -11.49 -10.35
CA GLY A 30 -5.60 -12.64 -9.45
C GLY A 30 -6.52 -13.80 -9.83
N VAL A 31 -7.71 -13.50 -10.38
CA VAL A 31 -8.64 -14.52 -10.91
C VAL A 31 -8.00 -15.31 -12.06
N VAL A 32 -7.25 -14.64 -12.94
CA VAL A 32 -6.61 -15.25 -14.11
C VAL A 32 -5.31 -15.96 -13.74
N SER A 33 -4.50 -15.35 -12.87
CA SER A 33 -3.18 -15.85 -12.52
C SER A 33 -3.20 -16.90 -11.40
N GLY A 34 -4.31 -17.01 -10.64
CA GLY A 34 -4.42 -17.82 -9.44
C GLY A 34 -3.69 -17.24 -8.23
N PHE A 35 -3.20 -15.99 -8.30
CA PHE A 35 -2.55 -15.31 -7.19
C PHE A 35 -3.57 -14.52 -6.36
N ARG A 36 -3.33 -14.41 -5.05
CA ARG A 36 -4.18 -13.65 -4.13
C ARG A 36 -3.33 -12.75 -3.25
N VAL A 37 -3.65 -11.45 -3.28
CA VAL A 37 -3.01 -10.48 -2.38
C VAL A 37 -3.47 -10.72 -0.95
N ASN A 38 -2.51 -10.69 -0.03
CA ASN A 38 -2.79 -10.76 1.40
C ASN A 38 -2.75 -9.37 2.02
N LEU A 39 -3.92 -8.72 2.08
CA LEU A 39 -4.07 -7.37 2.60
C LEU A 39 -3.60 -7.22 4.07
N SER A 40 -3.73 -8.26 4.91
CA SER A 40 -3.29 -8.18 6.31
C SER A 40 -1.77 -8.26 6.51
N LYS A 41 -1.04 -8.71 5.47
CA LYS A 41 0.42 -8.65 5.40
C LYS A 41 0.92 -7.41 4.65
N SER A 42 0.05 -6.73 3.89
CA SER A 42 0.37 -5.48 3.21
C SER A 42 0.66 -4.38 4.21
N ARG A 43 1.64 -3.53 3.89
CA ARG A 43 2.06 -2.41 4.72
C ARG A 43 1.82 -1.10 3.98
N ALA A 44 1.43 -0.06 4.72
CA ALA A 44 1.26 1.28 4.19
C ALA A 44 2.03 2.27 5.06
N LEU A 45 2.80 3.14 4.42
CA LEU A 45 3.47 4.25 5.09
C LEU A 45 2.54 5.46 5.09
N ASP A 46 2.42 6.15 6.22
CA ASP A 46 1.66 7.39 6.32
C ASP A 46 2.23 8.47 5.36
N LEU A 47 1.39 8.91 4.41
CA LEU A 47 1.76 9.86 3.36
C LEU A 47 1.51 11.33 3.73
N ALA A 48 1.43 11.67 5.02
CA ALA A 48 1.13 13.04 5.47
C ALA A 48 -0.25 13.52 4.97
N LEU A 49 -1.24 12.63 5.02
CA LEU A 49 -2.62 12.96 4.65
C LEU A 49 -3.33 13.76 5.77
N PRO A 50 -4.42 14.48 5.45
CA PRO A 50 -5.29 15.04 6.48
C PRO A 50 -5.80 13.94 7.43
N GLY A 51 -5.89 14.22 8.73
CA GLY A 51 -6.23 13.22 9.74
C GLY A 51 -7.57 12.52 9.51
N GLU A 52 -8.57 13.20 8.93
CA GLU A 52 -9.85 12.59 8.56
C GLU A 52 -9.69 11.53 7.45
N THR A 53 -8.99 11.88 6.38
CA THR A 53 -8.69 10.97 5.27
C THR A 53 -7.83 9.79 5.72
N GLN A 54 -6.86 10.03 6.60
CA GLN A 54 -6.04 8.97 7.18
C GLN A 54 -6.88 7.99 8.01
N ASN A 55 -7.81 8.50 8.83
CA ASN A 55 -8.71 7.65 9.61
C ASN A 55 -9.62 6.82 8.71
N GLU A 56 -10.18 7.41 7.65
CA GLU A 56 -11.01 6.69 6.68
C GLU A 56 -10.24 5.53 6.03
N LEU A 57 -9.04 5.80 5.51
CA LEU A 57 -8.20 4.78 4.87
C LEU A 57 -7.80 3.67 5.85
N THR A 58 -7.43 4.04 7.08
CA THR A 58 -7.02 3.10 8.12
C THR A 58 -8.16 2.17 8.56
N GLN A 59 -9.40 2.69 8.60
CA GLN A 59 -10.58 1.88 8.89
C GLN A 59 -11.00 1.01 7.71
N ARG A 60 -10.80 1.50 6.48
CA ARG A 60 -11.23 0.81 5.26
C ARG A 60 -10.30 -0.33 4.85
N TYR A 61 -8.99 -0.18 5.06
CA TYR A 61 -8.00 -1.15 4.59
C TYR A 61 -7.28 -1.81 5.77
N PRO A 62 -7.31 -3.16 5.87
CA PRO A 62 -6.72 -3.90 6.98
C PRO A 62 -5.20 -4.06 6.83
N PHE A 63 -4.51 -2.98 6.43
CA PHE A 63 -3.06 -2.94 6.26
C PHE A 63 -2.37 -2.75 7.61
N GLN A 64 -1.08 -3.09 7.64
CA GLN A 64 -0.20 -2.65 8.72
C GLN A 64 0.24 -1.21 8.40
N TRP A 65 -0.38 -0.25 9.09
CA TRP A 65 -0.08 1.16 8.95
C TRP A 65 1.14 1.52 9.79
N GLU A 66 2.17 2.02 9.13
CA GLU A 66 3.47 2.36 9.73
C GLU A 66 3.64 3.88 9.68
N GLU A 67 4.02 4.49 10.81
CA GLU A 67 4.12 5.96 10.94
C GLU A 67 5.44 6.54 10.42
N SER A 68 6.51 5.74 10.46
CA SER A 68 7.89 6.23 10.28
C SER A 68 8.64 5.58 9.12
N SER A 69 8.54 4.27 8.96
CA SER A 69 9.24 3.55 7.89
C SER A 69 8.59 2.21 7.56
N VAL A 70 8.73 1.78 6.31
CA VAL A 70 8.30 0.46 5.83
C VAL A 70 9.54 -0.32 5.36
N PRO A 71 9.69 -1.62 5.73
CA PRO A 71 10.75 -2.45 5.19
C PRO A 71 10.51 -2.78 3.71
N TYR A 72 11.54 -2.66 2.89
CA TYR A 72 11.53 -3.06 1.49
C TYR A 72 12.93 -3.59 1.10
N LEU A 73 13.01 -4.86 0.68
CA LEU A 73 14.25 -5.52 0.25
C LEU A 73 15.44 -5.39 1.24
N GLY A 74 15.15 -5.48 2.55
CA GLY A 74 16.16 -5.35 3.61
C GLY A 74 16.56 -3.90 3.94
N LEU A 75 16.04 -2.92 3.22
CA LEU A 75 16.16 -1.49 3.52
C LEU A 75 14.92 -0.99 4.27
N ARG A 76 15.07 0.11 5.00
CA ARG A 76 13.94 0.83 5.60
C ARG A 76 13.67 2.09 4.80
N VAL A 77 12.51 2.15 4.16
CA VAL A 77 12.04 3.34 3.45
C VAL A 77 11.36 4.23 4.47
N ALA A 78 11.96 5.36 4.79
CA ALA A 78 11.46 6.30 5.79
C ALA A 78 10.58 7.38 5.15
N ARG A 79 9.60 7.86 5.92
CA ARG A 79 8.85 9.06 5.57
C ARG A 79 9.80 10.27 5.61
N THR A 80 9.84 11.04 4.54
CA THR A 80 10.54 12.33 4.53
C THR A 80 9.61 13.38 5.15
N VAL A 81 10.00 13.94 6.30
CA VAL A 81 9.31 15.06 6.93
C VAL A 81 9.98 16.33 6.39
N THR A 82 9.27 17.09 5.56
CA THR A 82 9.72 18.41 5.09
C THR A 82 8.91 19.49 5.79
#